data_AF-A0A522QXI9-F1
#
_entry.id   AF-A0A522QXI9-F1
#
_cell.length_a   1.000
_cell.length_b   1.000
_cell.length_c   1.000
_cell.angle_alpha   90.00
_cell.angle_beta   90.00
_cell.angle_gamma   90.00
#
_symmetry.space_group_name_H-M   'P 1'
#
loop_
_entity.id
_entity.type
_entity.pdbx_description
1 polymer ?
#
loop_
_entity_poly.entity_id
_entity_poly.type
_entity_poly.pdbx_seq_one_letter_code
_entity_poly.pdbx_strand_id
1 'polypeptide(L)' 'MQQAEEGTDPDWEYAPLRIPADVGRIPAAAQLSLHAEFGGWELAQVQRFEDGTRRVVLRRRRHRTGMPLPVLSL' A
#
# COMPACT_ATOMS: atom_id res chain seq x y z
N MET A 1 -31.44 -11.08 -6.98
CA MET A 1 -30.91 -9.88 -7.66
C MET A 1 -29.64 -9.46 -6.95
N GLN A 2 -28.50 -10.01 -7.36
CA GLN A 2 -27.18 -9.50 -6.98
C GLN A 2 -26.66 -8.91 -8.27
N GLN A 3 -26.87 -7.60 -8.42
CA GLN A 3 -26.47 -6.89 -9.63
C GLN A 3 -24.96 -6.90 -9.70
N ALA A 4 -24.46 -7.40 -10.82
CA ALA A 4 -23.11 -7.17 -11.28
C ALA A 4 -22.95 -5.65 -11.45
N GLU A 5 -22.18 -5.03 -10.57
CA GLU A 5 -21.70 -3.66 -10.77
C GLU A 5 -20.44 -3.75 -11.64
N GLU A 6 -20.66 -4.05 -12.92
CA GLU A 6 -19.67 -3.92 -13.96
C GLU A 6 -19.46 -2.42 -14.24
N GLY A 7 -18.47 -1.84 -13.57
CA GLY A 7 -18.09 -0.44 -13.70
C GLY A 7 -16.66 -0.21 -13.22
N THR A 8 -15.68 -0.50 -14.08
CA THR A 8 -14.27 -0.04 -14.00
C THR A 8 -13.67 -0.02 -12.58
N ASP A 9 -13.47 -1.19 -11.96
CA ASP A 9 -12.66 -1.27 -10.74
C ASP A 9 -11.22 -0.83 -11.10
N PRO A 10 -10.65 0.23 -10.49
CA PRO A 10 -9.25 0.54 -10.71
C PRO A 10 -8.49 -0.64 -10.10
N ASP A 11 -7.68 -1.34 -10.89
CA ASP A 11 -6.89 -2.50 -10.46
C ASP A 11 -6.01 -2.12 -9.25
N TRP A 12 -6.48 -2.19 -8.00
CA TRP A 12 -5.74 -1.68 -6.83
C TRP A 12 -4.87 -2.79 -6.23
N GLU A 13 -3.66 -2.42 -5.82
CA GLU A 13 -2.73 -3.26 -5.04
C GLU A 13 -2.78 -2.82 -3.58
N TYR A 14 -2.69 -3.79 -2.66
CA TYR A 14 -2.69 -3.54 -1.22
C TYR A 14 -1.41 -4.12 -0.57
N ALA A 15 -0.78 -3.33 0.30
CA ALA A 15 0.39 -3.73 1.06
C ALA A 15 0.12 -3.57 2.56
N PRO A 16 -0.03 -4.67 3.33
CA PRO A 16 -0.12 -4.59 4.78
C PRO A 16 1.27 -4.38 5.39
N LEU A 17 1.37 -3.43 6.32
CA LEU A 17 2.55 -3.18 7.14
C LEU A 17 2.20 -3.25 8.62
N ARG A 18 3.15 -3.74 9.42
CA ARG A 18 3.10 -3.69 10.87
C ARG A 18 4.17 -2.75 11.37
N ILE A 19 3.77 -1.76 12.16
CA ILE A 19 4.66 -0.83 12.82
C ILE A 19 4.78 -1.28 14.29
N PRO A 20 5.99 -1.64 14.75
CA PRO A 20 6.26 -1.98 16.14
C PRO A 20 5.91 -0.85 17.12
N ALA A 21 5.70 -1.20 18.39
CA ALA A 21 5.33 -0.25 19.43
C ALA A 21 6.48 0.70 19.83
N ASP A 22 7.73 0.28 19.66
CA ASP A 22 8.92 1.11 19.90
C ASP A 22 9.10 2.22 18.86
N VAL A 23 8.48 2.08 17.68
CA VAL A 23 8.51 3.11 16.65
C VAL A 23 7.52 4.21 17.02
N GLY A 24 8.04 5.42 17.25
CA GLY A 24 7.22 6.59 17.53
C GLY A 24 6.29 7.01 16.40
N ARG A 25 5.41 7.98 16.67
CA ARG A 25 4.48 8.53 15.66
C ARG A 25 5.21 9.21 14.50
N ILE A 26 6.20 10.04 14.80
CA ILE A 26 6.94 10.85 13.82
C ILE A 26 7.74 9.97 12.83
N PRO A 27 8.61 9.04 13.27
CA PRO A 27 9.35 8.19 12.33
C PRO A 27 8.41 7.29 11.50
N ALA A 28 7.32 6.81 12.08
CA ALA A 28 6.30 6.08 11.33
C ALA A 28 5.64 6.95 10.25
N ALA A 29 5.28 8.19 10.57
CA ALA A 29 4.70 9.11 9.59
C ALA A 29 5.68 9.39 8.45
N ALA A 30 6.96 9.64 8.76
CA ALA A 30 8.00 9.84 7.74
C ALA A 30 8.13 8.63 6.81
N GLN A 31 8.17 7.41 7.34
CA GLN A 31 8.23 6.19 6.54
C GLN A 31 7.01 6.05 5.61
N LEU A 32 5.80 6.30 6.13
CA LEU A 32 4.56 6.23 5.34
C LEU A 32 4.52 7.32 4.25
N SER A 33 5.02 8.52 4.55
CA SER A 33 5.19 9.58 3.54
C SER A 33 6.15 9.14 2.44
N LEU A 34 7.29 8.54 2.76
CA LEU A 34 8.21 8.03 1.73
C LEU A 34 7.53 7.00 0.80
N HIS A 35 6.71 6.10 1.36
CA HIS A 35 5.91 5.18 0.54
C HIS A 35 4.94 5.91 -0.40
N ALA A 36 4.33 7.00 0.06
CA ALA A 36 3.43 7.81 -0.75
C ALA A 36 4.17 8.57 -1.86
N GLU A 37 5.19 9.34 -1.49
CA GLU A 37 5.93 10.21 -2.42
C GLU A 37 6.63 9.40 -3.52
N PHE A 38 7.24 8.25 -3.16
CA PHE A 38 8.10 7.51 -4.10
C PHE A 38 7.53 6.18 -4.58
N GLY A 39 6.58 5.60 -3.86
CA GLY A 39 5.99 4.30 -4.22
C GLY A 39 4.56 4.39 -4.77
N GLY A 40 3.96 5.59 -4.78
CA GLY A 40 2.58 5.83 -5.18
C GLY A 40 1.56 5.23 -4.21
N TRP A 41 1.96 4.96 -2.97
CA TRP A 41 1.12 4.32 -1.96
C TRP A 41 0.31 5.32 -1.15
N GLU A 42 -0.96 5.03 -0.95
CA GLU A 42 -1.86 5.83 -0.14
C GLU A 42 -2.33 5.02 1.07
N LEU A 43 -2.64 5.68 2.19
CA LEU A 43 -3.21 5.01 3.36
C LEU A 43 -4.63 4.52 3.04
N ALA A 44 -4.86 3.21 3.18
CA ALA A 44 -6.18 2.61 3.05
C ALA A 44 -6.85 2.38 4.41
N GLN A 45 -6.08 1.88 5.38
CA GLN A 45 -6.57 1.59 6.72
C GLN A 45 -5.45 1.74 7.75
N VAL A 46 -5.80 2.24 8.94
CA VAL A 46 -4.90 2.27 10.10
C VAL A 46 -5.64 1.73 11.31
N GLN A 47 -5.03 0.76 11.99
CA GLN A 47 -5.51 0.21 13.25
C GLN A 47 -4.38 0.30 14.28
N ARG A 48 -4.70 0.85 15.45
CA ARG A 48 -3.81 0.88 16.61
C ARG A 48 -4.30 -0.15 17.62
N PHE A 49 -3.36 -0.88 18.21
CA PHE A 49 -3.62 -1.84 19.28
C PHE A 49 -3.22 -1.26 20.64
N GLU A 50 -3.75 -1.85 21.71
CA GLU A 50 -3.49 -1.45 23.10
C GLU A 50 -2.02 -1.64 23.49
N ASP A 51 -1.33 -2.60 22.88
CA ASP A 51 0.10 -2.85 23.05
C ASP A 51 0.99 -1.78 22.36
N GLY A 52 0.39 -0.77 21.73
CA GLY A 52 1.08 0.31 21.02
C GLY A 52 1.48 -0.04 19.59
N THR A 53 1.31 -1.28 19.16
CA THR A 53 1.57 -1.68 17.78
C THR A 53 0.51 -1.10 16.85
N ARG A 54 0.88 -0.91 15.58
CA ARG A 54 -0.04 -0.41 14.55
C ARG A 54 -0.02 -1.32 13.34
N ARG A 55 -1.20 -1.64 12.83
CA ARG A 55 -1.38 -2.23 11.50
C ARG A 55 -1.81 -1.14 10.54
N VAL A 56 -1.09 -1.05 9.43
CA VAL A 56 -1.38 -0.11 8.35
C VAL A 56 -1.59 -0.92 7.09
N VAL A 57 -2.62 -0.59 6.32
CA VAL A 57 -2.78 -1.09 4.97
C VAL A 57 -2.56 0.09 4.04
N LEU A 58 -1.59 -0.05 3.14
CA LEU A 58 -1.39 0.85 2.02
C LEU A 58 -2.11 0.33 0.80
N ARG A 59 -2.55 1.22 -0.09
CA ARG A 59 -3.07 0.87 -1.41
C ARG A 59 -2.45 1.73 -2.51
N ARG A 60 -2.34 1.21 -3.72
CA ARG A 60 -1.98 1.99 -4.91
C ARG A 60 -2.67 1.42 -6.14
N ARG A 61 -2.87 2.22 -7.19
CA ARG A 61 -3.36 1.68 -8.46
C ARG A 61 -2.24 0.83 -9.07
N ARG A 62 -2.55 -0.38 -9.48
CA ARG A 62 -1.66 -1.22 -10.27
C ARG A 62 -1.45 -0.52 -11.60
N HIS A 63 -0.18 -0.30 -11.89
CA HIS A 63 0.21 0.03 -13.24
C HIS A 63 0.06 -1.25 -14.06
N ARG A 64 -0.75 -1.21 -15.13
CA ARG A 64 -0.70 -2.23 -16.18
C ARG A 64 0.64 -2.07 -16.91
N THR A 65 1.73 -2.46 -16.27
CA THR A 65 3.06 -2.42 -16.86
C THR A 65 3.17 -3.63 -17.78
N GLY A 66 2.57 -3.54 -18.96
CA GLY A 66 2.77 -4.49 -20.06
C GLY A 66 4.14 -4.31 -20.72
N MET A 67 5.20 -4.11 -19.93
CA MET A 67 6.56 -4.01 -20.45
C MET A 67 7.28 -5.34 -20.22
N PRO A 68 7.52 -6.15 -21.26
CA PRO A 68 8.36 -7.33 -21.13
C PRO A 68 9.75 -6.87 -20.68
N LEU A 69 10.27 -7.49 -19.61
CA LEU A 69 11.62 -7.25 -19.15
C LEU A 69 12.58 -7.49 -20.32
N PRO A 70 13.52 -6.58 -20.63
CA PRO A 70 14.52 -6.84 -21.64
C PRO A 70 15.34 -8.04 -21.17
N VAL A 71 15.34 -9.11 -21.96
CA VAL A 71 16.25 -10.23 -21.75
C VAL A 71 17.66 -9.67 -21.94
N LEU A 72 18.40 -9.54 -20.86
CA LEU A 72 19.84 -9.30 -20.93
C LEU A 72 20.46 -10.62 -21.39
N SER A 73 20.65 -10.75 -22.70
CA SER A 73 21.49 -11.80 -23.26
C SER A 73 22.94 -11.50 -22.84
N LEU A 74 23.54 -12.44 -22.10
CA LEU A 74 24.96 -12.48 -21.75
C LEU A 74 25.77 -13.04 -22.93
#